data_AF-A0A5J4U3Z4-F1
#
_entry.id   AF-A0A5J4U3Z4-F1
#
_cell.length_a   1.000
_cell.length_b   1.000
_cell.length_c   1.000
_cell.angle_alpha   90.00
_cell.angle_beta   90.00
_cell.angle_gamma   90.00
#
_symmetry.space_group_name_H-M   'P 1'
#
loop_
_entity.id
_entity.type
_entity.pdbx_description
1 polymer ?
#
loop_
_entity_poly.entity_id
_entity_poly.type
_entity_poly.pdbx_seq_one_letter_code
_entity_poly.pdbx_strand_id
1 'polypeptide(L)'
;MEKDMDEQVVISFIRFDFDRYHAVAEFLFNLGYNHVQVFVELMGVYGNLVPEPDTIRRWQRKWEAGFPLMSRLDGTGRPKISGFKEAIEKILVSNPYISLT
;
A
#
# COMPACT_ATOMS: atom_id res chain seq x y z
N MET A 1 35.74 -15.34 25.85
CA MET A 1 34.56 -16.09 25.37
C MET A 1 33.45 -15.06 25.25
N GLU A 2 33.52 -14.29 24.16
CA GLU A 2 32.67 -13.13 23.91
C GLU A 2 31.44 -13.66 23.16
N LYS A 3 30.26 -13.47 23.75
CA LYS A 3 28.99 -13.84 23.13
C LYS A 3 28.68 -12.76 22.10
N ASP A 4 28.88 -13.07 20.83
CA ASP A 4 28.23 -12.35 19.73
C ASP A 4 26.72 -12.53 19.93
N MET A 5 26.09 -11.49 20.48
CA MET A 5 24.66 -11.32 20.44
C MET A 5 24.32 -10.89 19.02
N ASP A 6 23.82 -11.85 18.23
CA ASP A 6 23.12 -11.57 16.98
C ASP A 6 22.02 -10.53 17.26
N GLU A 7 22.30 -9.27 16.91
CA GLU A 7 21.28 -8.23 16.84
C GLU A 7 20.25 -8.68 15.80
N GLN A 8 19.13 -9.23 16.28
CA GLN A 8 17.95 -9.41 15.45
C GLN A 8 17.43 -8.02 15.09
N VAL A 9 17.85 -7.52 13.93
CA VAL A 9 17.28 -6.32 13.31
C VAL A 9 15.82 -6.63 12.98
N VAL A 10 14.90 -6.14 13.82
CA VAL A 10 13.46 -6.22 13.56
C VAL A 10 13.12 -5.21 12.46
N ILE A 11 13.08 -5.69 11.22
CA ILE A 11 12.66 -4.87 10.07
C ILE A 11 11.14 -4.86 10.04
N SER A 12 10.52 -3.76 10.48
CA SER A 12 9.08 -3.56 10.35
C SER A 12 8.75 -3.13 8.92
N PHE A 13 8.20 -4.05 8.12
CA PHE A 13 7.63 -3.71 6.82
C PHE A 13 6.43 -2.79 7.00
N ILE A 14 6.50 -1.58 6.45
CA ILE A 14 5.37 -0.66 6.45
C ILE A 14 4.39 -1.17 5.38
N ARG A 15 3.08 -0.98 5.58
CA ARG A 15 2.04 -1.28 4.56
C ARG A 15 2.39 -0.79 3.14
N PHE A 16 3.17 0.28 3.05
CA PHE A 16 3.62 0.88 1.80
C PHE A 16 4.60 0.01 0.99
N ASP A 17 5.43 -0.81 1.64
CA ASP A 17 6.35 -1.71 0.95
C ASP A 17 5.59 -2.87 0.30
N PHE A 18 4.55 -3.36 0.98
CA PHE A 18 3.63 -4.36 0.45
C PHE A 18 2.92 -3.87 -0.81
N ASP A 19 2.41 -2.63 -0.77
CA ASP A 19 1.81 -1.98 -1.92
C ASP A 19 2.80 -1.89 -3.09
N ARG A 20 4.02 -1.41 -2.86
CA ARG A 20 5.06 -1.32 -3.90
C ARG A 20 5.36 -2.68 -4.54
N TYR A 21 5.49 -3.74 -3.75
CA TYR A 21 5.73 -5.09 -4.28
C TYR A 21 4.58 -5.59 -5.14
N HIS A 22 3.32 -5.35 -4.74
CA HIS A 22 2.16 -5.74 -5.53
C HIS A 22 2.08 -4.97 -6.85
N ALA A 23 2.35 -3.66 -6.84
CA ALA A 23 2.38 -2.87 -8.07
C ALA A 23 3.43 -3.38 -9.07
N VAL A 24 4.66 -3.63 -8.60
CA VAL A 24 5.74 -4.13 -9.47
C VAL A 24 5.44 -5.54 -9.96
N ALA A 25 4.97 -6.43 -9.08
CA ALA A 25 4.61 -7.79 -9.47
C ALA A 25 3.48 -7.81 -10.51
N GLU A 26 2.42 -7.03 -10.30
CA GLU A 26 1.30 -6.92 -11.24
C GLU A 26 1.73 -6.37 -12.60
N PHE A 27 2.57 -5.33 -12.61
CA PHE A 27 3.17 -4.82 -13.84
C PHE A 27 3.95 -5.89 -14.60
N LEU A 28 4.81 -6.65 -13.92
CA LEU A 28 5.62 -7.70 -14.54
C LEU A 28 4.77 -8.89 -15.01
N PHE A 29 3.74 -9.29 -14.25
CA PHE A 29 2.79 -10.31 -14.70
C PHE A 29 2.06 -9.88 -15.99
N ASN A 30 1.66 -8.61 -16.09
CA ASN A 30 1.08 -8.05 -17.31
C ASN A 30 2.04 -8.06 -18.51
N LEU A 31 3.36 -8.05 -18.27
CA LEU A 31 4.39 -8.24 -19.31
C LEU A 31 4.65 -9.71 -19.67
N GLY A 32 3.96 -10.66 -19.02
CA GLY A 32 4.07 -12.10 -19.26
C GLY A 32 5.16 -12.79 -18.45
N TYR A 33 5.72 -12.14 -17.42
CA TYR A 33 6.71 -12.75 -16.54
C TYR A 33 6.04 -13.80 -15.64
N ASN A 34 6.75 -14.88 -15.32
CA ASN A 34 6.30 -15.84 -14.31
C ASN A 34 6.81 -15.46 -12.91
N HIS A 35 6.25 -16.07 -11.85
CA HIS A 35 6.61 -15.79 -10.46
C HIS A 35 8.10 -15.92 -10.13
N VAL A 36 8.84 -16.81 -10.80
CA VAL A 36 10.30 -16.97 -10.58
C VAL A 36 11.03 -15.75 -11.12
N GLN A 37 10.67 -15.30 -12.33
CA GLN A 37 11.26 -14.10 -12.92
C GLN A 37 10.90 -12.86 -12.09
N VAL A 38 9.66 -12.73 -11.64
CA VAL A 38 9.23 -11.63 -10.77
C VAL A 38 10.00 -11.62 -9.44
N PHE A 39 10.26 -12.79 -8.85
CA PHE A 39 11.09 -12.88 -7.65
C PHE A 39 12.52 -12.37 -7.90
N VAL A 40 13.15 -12.77 -9.01
CA VAL A 40 14.49 -12.32 -9.37
C VAL A 40 14.54 -10.81 -9.58
N GLU A 41 13.56 -10.24 -10.27
CA GLU A 41 13.46 -8.78 -10.47
C GLU A 41 13.28 -8.04 -9.15
N LEU A 42 12.37 -8.51 -8.29
CA LEU A 42 12.18 -7.91 -6.97
C LEU A 42 13.45 -8.03 -6.12
N MET A 43 14.15 -9.16 -6.15
CA MET A 43 15.43 -9.36 -5.45
C MET A 43 16.51 -8.40 -5.96
N GLY A 44 16.54 -8.13 -7.26
CA GLY A 44 17.46 -7.16 -7.84
C GLY A 44 17.24 -5.73 -7.35
N VAL A 45 15.98 -5.36 -7.09
CA VAL A 45 15.61 -3.99 -6.68
C VAL A 45 15.64 -3.81 -5.16
N TYR A 46 15.12 -4.78 -4.41
CA TYR A 46 14.84 -4.66 -2.97
C TYR A 46 15.72 -5.57 -2.10
N GLY A 47 16.58 -6.41 -2.70
CA GLY A 47 17.48 -7.31 -1.98
C GLY A 47 16.74 -8.27 -1.06
N ASN A 48 17.22 -8.46 0.15
CA ASN A 48 16.66 -9.43 1.11
C ASN A 48 15.31 -9.01 1.72
N LEU A 49 14.76 -7.87 1.31
CA LEU A 49 13.46 -7.36 1.79
C LEU A 49 12.27 -7.86 0.95
N VAL A 50 12.53 -8.76 0.02
CA VAL A 50 11.54 -9.28 -0.93
C VAL A 50 10.69 -10.38 -0.28
N PRO A 51 9.39 -10.46 -0.61
CA PRO A 51 8.54 -11.57 -0.21
C PRO A 51 9.11 -12.93 -0.65
N GLU A 52 8.84 -13.96 0.14
CA GLU A 52 9.26 -15.32 -0.20
C GLU A 52 8.73 -15.76 -1.59
N PRO A 53 9.47 -16.61 -2.32
CA PRO A 53 9.05 -17.08 -3.64
C PRO A 53 7.64 -17.70 -3.68
N ASP A 54 7.25 -18.43 -2.63
CA ASP A 54 5.89 -19.01 -2.53
C ASP A 54 4.81 -17.92 -2.42
N THR A 55 5.12 -16.79 -1.77
CA THR A 55 4.21 -15.64 -1.69
C THR A 55 3.95 -15.07 -3.09
N ILE A 56 5.00 -14.88 -3.89
CA ILE A 56 4.88 -14.38 -5.26
C ILE A 56 4.15 -15.38 -6.17
N ARG A 57 4.36 -16.69 -5.95
CA ARG A 57 3.60 -17.74 -6.65
C ARG A 57 2.09 -17.65 -6.37
N ARG A 58 1.70 -17.38 -5.12
CA ARG A 58 0.30 -17.14 -4.75
C ARG A 58 -0.24 -15.88 -5.41
N TRP A 59 0.57 -14.83 -5.53
CA TRP A 59 0.19 -13.61 -6.25
C TRP A 59 -0.07 -13.89 -7.73
N GLN A 60 0.80 -14.65 -8.41
CA GLN A 60 0.59 -15.02 -9.80
C GLN A 60 -0.76 -15.76 -9.97
N ARG A 61 -1.07 -16.74 -9.12
CA ARG A 61 -2.37 -17.45 -9.15
C ARG A 61 -3.56 -16.52 -8.95
N LYS A 62 -3.44 -15.55 -8.06
CA LYS A 62 -4.49 -14.56 -7.79
C LYS A 62 -4.72 -13.66 -9.01
N TRP A 63 -3.63 -13.19 -9.63
CA TRP A 63 -3.65 -12.40 -10.85
C TRP A 63 -4.25 -13.19 -12.03
N GLU A 64 -3.83 -14.44 -12.22
CA GLU A 64 -4.38 -15.36 -13.25
C GLU A 64 -5.89 -15.62 -13.06
N ALA A 65 -6.37 -15.63 -11.82
CA ALA A 65 -7.79 -15.73 -11.49
C ALA A 65 -8.57 -14.42 -11.71
N GLY A 66 -7.94 -13.38 -12.26
CA GLY A 66 -8.55 -12.09 -12.56
C GLY A 66 -8.73 -11.17 -11.35
N PHE A 67 -8.13 -11.51 -10.20
CA PHE A 67 -8.15 -10.64 -9.04
C PHE A 67 -6.94 -9.71 -9.05
N PRO A 68 -7.15 -8.39 -8.98
CA PRO A 68 -6.03 -7.46 -8.95
C PRO A 68 -5.22 -7.67 -7.66
N LEU A 69 -3.91 -7.54 -7.81
CA LEU A 69 -2.98 -7.61 -6.68
C LEU A 69 -3.05 -6.33 -5.86
N MET A 70 -3.12 -5.20 -6.54
CA MET A 70 -3.54 -3.93 -5.97
C MET A 70 -5.06 -3.79 -5.98
N SER A 71 -5.69 -3.88 -4.81
CA SER A 71 -6.98 -3.24 -4.59
C SER A 71 -6.76 -2.06 -3.65
N ARG A 72 -6.43 -0.89 -4.17
CA ARG A 72 -6.81 0.33 -3.46
C ARG A 72 -8.33 0.38 -3.54
N LEU A 73 -8.98 -0.14 -2.50
CA LEU A 73 -10.29 0.39 -2.13
C LEU A 73 -10.01 1.85 -1.82
N ASP A 74 -10.15 2.71 -2.82
CA ASP A 74 -10.52 4.10 -2.58
C ASP A 74 -11.76 3.97 -1.71
N GLY A 75 -11.60 4.14 -0.40
CA GLY A 75 -12.73 4.15 0.50
C GLY A 75 -13.67 5.17 -0.08
N THR A 76 -14.80 4.72 -0.62
CA THR A 76 -15.87 5.56 -1.16
C THR A 76 -16.58 6.26 0.01
N GLY A 77 -15.81 6.96 0.82
CA GLY A 77 -16.27 7.92 1.79
C GLY A 77 -15.88 9.29 1.27
N ARG A 78 -16.86 10.18 1.10
CA ARG A 78 -16.60 11.61 1.01
C ARG A 78 -15.51 11.97 2.03
N PRO A 79 -14.44 12.70 1.66
CA PRO A 79 -13.54 13.26 2.65
C PRO A 79 -14.38 13.97 3.69
N LYS A 80 -14.32 13.53 4.96
CA LYS A 80 -14.95 14.27 6.04
C LYS A 80 -14.22 15.60 6.11
N ILE A 81 -14.85 16.67 5.63
CA ILE A 81 -14.38 18.04 5.86
C ILE A 81 -14.58 18.30 7.36
N SER A 82 -13.62 17.85 8.18
CA SER A 82 -13.55 18.15 9.60
C SER A 82 -12.59 19.32 9.83
N GLY A 83 -13.01 20.30 10.62
CA GLY A 83 -12.20 21.47 10.97
C GLY A 83 -12.76 22.82 10.48
N PHE A 84 -13.70 22.82 9.54
CA PHE A 84 -14.33 24.07 9.08
C PHE A 84 -15.57 24.47 9.86
N LYS A 85 -16.05 23.62 10.79
CA LYS A 85 -17.27 23.86 11.56
C LYS A 85 -17.21 25.21 12.29
N GLU A 86 -16.16 25.44 13.06
CA GLU A 86 -15.99 26.67 13.85
C GLU A 86 -15.87 27.91 12.97
N ALA A 87 -15.20 27.80 11.82
CA ALA A 87 -15.05 28.88 10.85
C ALA A 87 -16.39 29.24 10.19
N ILE A 88 -17.18 28.23 9.81
CA ILE A 88 -18.51 28.39 9.23
C ILE A 88 -19.47 28.98 10.26
N GLU A 89 -19.46 28.50 11.51
CA GLU A 89 -20.29 29.03 12.59
C GLU A 89 -19.98 30.52 12.86
N LYS A 90 -18.70 30.92 12.86
CA LYS A 90 -18.32 32.34 12.97
C LYS A 90 -18.88 33.19 11.82
N ILE A 91 -18.81 32.67 10.59
CA ILE A 91 -19.33 33.37 9.41
C ILE A 91 -20.85 33.54 9.51
N LEU A 92 -21.58 32.49 9.90
CA LEU A 92 -23.03 32.54 10.06
C LEU A 92 -23.48 33.50 11.17
N VAL A 93 -22.77 33.53 12.30
CA VAL A 93 -23.04 34.49 13.39
C VAL A 93 -22.74 35.93 12.95
N SER A 94 -21.68 36.14 12.17
CA SER A 94 -21.27 37.47 11.71
C SER A 94 -22.13 38.04 10.58
N ASN A 95 -22.88 37.21 9.86
CA ASN A 95 -23.61 37.63 8.66
C ASN A 95 -25.06 37.10 8.66
N PRO A 96 -26.04 37.95 9.01
CA PRO A 96 -27.44 37.54 9.15
C PRO A 96 -28.12 37.18 7.82
N TYR A 97 -27.46 37.41 6.69
CA TYR A 97 -27.98 37.11 5.35
C TYR A 97 -27.50 35.75 4.79
N ILE A 98 -26.67 35.00 5.54
CA ILE A 98 -26.16 33.70 5.11
C ILE A 98 -26.78 32.61 5.99
N SER A 99 -27.43 31.62 5.38
CA SER A 99 -27.93 30.42 6.05
C SER A 99 -27.45 29.16 5.33
N LEU A 100 -27.23 28.08 6.09
CA LEU A 100 -27.00 26.75 5.55
C LEU A 100 -28.35 26.16 5.15
N THR A 101 -28.77 26.44 3.92
CA THR A 101 -29.97 25.84 3.32
C THR A 101 -29.59 24.61 2.50
#